data_AF-A0A935YAR6-F1
#
_entry.id   AF-A0A935YAR6-F1
#
_cell.length_a   1.000
_cell.length_b   1.000
_cell.length_c   1.000
_cell.angle_alpha   90.00
_cell.angle_beta   90.00
_cell.angle_gamma   90.00
#
_symmetry.space_group_name_H-M   'P 1'
#
loop_
_entity.id
_entity.type
_entity.pdbx_description
1 polymer ?
#
loop_
_entity_poly.entity_id
_entity_poly.type
_entity_poly.pdbx_seq_one_letter_code
_entity_poly.pdbx_strand_id
1 'polypeptide(L)'
;MRSSIAKLLVPVLLFAPSLAGAFDVTFGTSWDNIPLQQVLDLQYGAGVVNVATDFEGHNPGDADPPFWEDLALNGLLIREIAGFANRNTLGWYAETLQAAPVIDSIGDGVVFDGTMGAGQTVTVSFADGLTRFGFYLNPNGGQAGGGNAPEPELFFTNRFYNDLGPGGAGATHAPFNGDPQCLVFNISHLYGGVPTYVLAWEDLDYGGPITPHYDWLGTDNDYNDLVIEIQALSPVATENETWGSVKALFRQ
;
A
#
# COMPACT_ATOMS: atom_id res chain seq x y z
N MET A 1 4.76 -55.76 -16.72
CA MET A 1 5.15 -54.47 -17.34
C MET A 1 5.15 -53.42 -16.25
N ARG A 2 6.34 -52.93 -15.84
CA ARG A 2 6.48 -51.88 -14.83
C ARG A 2 6.43 -50.53 -15.55
N SER A 3 5.39 -49.74 -15.28
CA SER A 3 5.27 -48.37 -15.80
C SER A 3 6.08 -47.44 -14.89
N SER A 4 7.17 -46.90 -15.42
CA SER A 4 7.96 -45.86 -14.77
C SER A 4 7.24 -44.52 -14.97
N ILE A 5 6.66 -43.99 -13.90
CA ILE A 5 6.17 -42.60 -13.86
C ILE A 5 7.40 -41.70 -13.75
N ALA A 6 7.77 -41.07 -14.85
CA ALA A 6 8.75 -40.00 -14.86
C ALA A 6 8.17 -38.80 -14.09
N LYS A 7 8.74 -38.49 -12.92
CA LYS A 7 8.45 -37.25 -12.20
C LYS A 7 9.07 -36.11 -12.99
N LEU A 8 8.24 -35.37 -13.70
CA LEU A 8 8.60 -34.09 -14.31
C LEU A 8 8.86 -33.10 -13.16
N LEU A 9 10.13 -32.81 -12.87
CA LEU A 9 10.49 -31.68 -12.04
C LEU A 9 10.18 -30.41 -12.83
N VAL A 10 9.12 -29.71 -12.44
CA VAL A 10 8.88 -28.33 -12.88
C VAL A 10 9.92 -27.48 -12.15
N PRO A 11 10.84 -26.80 -12.86
CA PRO A 11 11.68 -25.81 -12.22
C PRO A 11 10.76 -24.67 -11.77
N VAL A 12 10.57 -24.54 -10.46
CA VAL A 12 10.03 -23.33 -9.87
C VAL A 12 11.11 -22.27 -10.08
N LEU A 13 10.94 -21.44 -11.11
CA LEU A 13 11.67 -20.17 -11.18
C LEU A 13 11.20 -19.37 -9.96
N LEU A 14 12.02 -19.36 -8.91
CA LEU A 14 11.94 -18.34 -7.89
C LEU A 14 12.36 -17.05 -8.57
N PHE A 15 11.39 -16.29 -9.09
CA PHE A 15 11.59 -14.88 -9.37
C PHE A 15 11.89 -14.24 -8.01
N ALA A 16 13.16 -14.00 -7.73
CA ALA A 16 13.51 -13.06 -6.69
C ALA A 16 12.93 -11.71 -7.14
N PRO A 17 11.98 -11.11 -6.40
CA PRO A 17 11.59 -9.74 -6.68
C PRO A 17 12.89 -8.92 -6.71
N SER A 18 13.09 -8.13 -7.76
CA SER A 18 14.22 -7.19 -7.75
C SER A 18 14.01 -6.32 -6.53
N LEU A 19 14.88 -6.43 -5.52
CA LEU A 19 14.86 -5.56 -4.36
C LEU A 19 14.96 -4.13 -4.90
N ALA A 20 13.82 -3.43 -4.92
CA ALA A 20 13.83 -2.03 -5.20
C ALA A 20 14.71 -1.36 -4.15
N GLY A 21 15.48 -0.35 -4.57
CA GLY A 21 16.35 0.36 -3.66
C GLY A 21 15.52 1.06 -2.60
N ALA A 22 16.00 1.05 -1.37
CA ALA A 22 15.47 1.89 -0.30
C ALA A 22 15.21 3.32 -0.80
N PHE A 23 14.10 3.91 -0.39
CA PHE A 23 13.73 5.28 -0.76
C PHE A 23 13.52 6.18 0.44
N ASP A 24 13.83 7.45 0.24
CA ASP A 24 13.58 8.52 1.19
C ASP A 24 12.37 9.33 0.75
N VAL A 25 11.65 9.86 1.72
CA VAL A 25 10.50 10.73 1.52
C VAL A 25 10.82 12.11 2.08
N THR A 26 10.55 13.16 1.31
CA THR A 26 10.68 14.54 1.80
C THR A 26 9.32 15.04 2.25
N PHE A 27 9.13 15.15 3.56
CA PHE A 27 7.91 15.69 4.14
C PHE A 27 7.89 17.22 4.12
N GLY A 28 6.80 17.80 3.62
CA GLY A 28 6.55 19.24 3.71
C GLY A 28 5.75 19.63 4.95
N THR A 29 5.25 20.87 4.93
CA THR A 29 4.39 21.37 6.00
C THR A 29 2.95 21.10 5.63
N SER A 30 2.29 20.25 6.42
CA SER A 30 0.88 19.93 6.28
C SER A 30 -0.01 21.16 6.13
N TRP A 31 -0.84 21.17 5.09
CA TRP A 31 -1.87 22.18 4.86
C TRP A 31 -3.08 22.00 5.78
N ASP A 32 -3.25 20.82 6.37
CA ASP A 32 -4.30 20.51 7.34
C ASP A 32 -3.96 20.87 8.78
N ASN A 33 -2.76 21.44 9.02
CA ASN A 33 -2.26 21.83 10.34
C ASN A 33 -2.08 20.65 11.31
N ILE A 34 -1.93 19.43 10.79
CA ILE A 34 -1.64 18.24 11.59
C ILE A 34 -0.71 17.30 10.81
N PRO A 35 0.58 17.19 11.14
CA PRO A 35 1.47 16.28 10.40
C PRO A 35 1.09 14.81 10.62
N LEU A 36 1.40 13.93 9.66
CA LEU A 36 1.14 12.48 9.78
C LEU A 36 1.69 11.88 11.08
N GLN A 37 2.87 12.31 11.55
CA GLN A 37 3.42 11.81 12.83
C GLN A 37 2.45 12.06 13.98
N GLN A 38 1.80 13.22 14.03
CA GLN A 38 0.82 13.53 15.06
C GLN A 38 -0.47 12.69 14.88
N VAL A 39 -0.89 12.41 13.66
CA VAL A 39 -2.03 11.51 13.38
C VAL A 39 -1.75 10.11 13.95
N LEU A 40 -0.58 9.54 13.64
CA LEU A 40 -0.22 8.20 14.11
C LEU A 40 0.03 8.16 15.63
N ASP A 41 0.65 9.21 16.20
CA ASP A 41 0.86 9.32 17.64
C ASP A 41 -0.46 9.38 18.42
N LEU A 42 -1.47 10.08 17.90
CA LEU A 42 -2.81 10.14 18.50
C LEU A 42 -3.53 8.79 18.43
N GLN A 43 -3.31 8.00 17.36
CA GLN A 43 -3.98 6.74 17.13
C GLN A 43 -3.33 5.55 17.86
N TYR A 44 -1.99 5.49 17.88
CA TYR A 44 -1.23 4.33 18.36
C TYR A 44 -0.37 4.64 19.61
N GLY A 45 -0.17 5.91 19.92
CA GLY A 45 0.71 6.38 20.99
C GLY A 45 2.01 6.99 20.44
N ALA A 46 2.53 7.98 21.17
CA ALA A 46 3.67 8.78 20.74
C ALA A 46 4.91 7.92 20.45
N GLY A 47 5.43 8.02 19.22
CA GLY A 47 6.65 7.33 18.77
C GLY A 47 6.52 5.82 18.61
N VAL A 48 5.29 5.28 18.63
CA VAL A 48 5.03 3.85 18.36
C VAL A 48 5.25 3.52 16.89
N VAL A 49 4.92 4.45 15.99
CA VAL A 49 5.24 4.39 14.56
C VAL A 49 6.00 5.66 14.20
N ASN A 50 7.21 5.54 13.67
CA ASN A 50 8.00 6.66 13.18
C ASN A 50 7.77 6.86 11.68
N VAL A 51 7.09 7.94 11.30
CA VAL A 51 6.71 8.20 9.90
C VAL A 51 7.91 8.37 8.98
N ALA A 52 9.05 8.76 9.53
CA ALA A 52 10.25 9.00 8.73
C ALA A 52 11.02 7.71 8.38
N THR A 53 10.78 6.60 9.09
CA THR A 53 11.64 5.42 8.98
C THR A 53 10.94 4.06 8.96
N ASP A 54 9.68 4.00 9.42
CA ASP A 54 9.01 2.71 9.65
C ASP A 54 8.11 2.28 8.48
N PHE A 55 8.08 3.05 7.38
CA PHE A 55 7.37 2.67 6.18
C PHE A 55 8.14 1.62 5.37
N GLU A 56 7.41 0.70 4.75
CA GLU A 56 7.93 -0.32 3.85
C GLU A 56 8.59 0.35 2.63
N GLY A 57 9.86 0.03 2.43
CA GLY A 57 10.70 0.60 1.38
C GLY A 57 11.70 1.63 1.89
N HIS A 58 11.65 2.03 3.17
CA HIS A 58 12.67 2.89 3.74
C HIS A 58 14.01 2.16 3.94
N ASN A 59 13.98 0.94 4.46
CA ASN A 59 15.18 0.19 4.78
C ASN A 59 15.56 -0.78 3.66
N PRO A 60 16.87 -1.05 3.44
CA PRO A 60 17.29 -2.09 2.53
C PRO A 60 16.72 -3.46 2.94
N GLY A 61 15.91 -4.06 2.07
CA GLY A 61 15.30 -5.37 2.29
C GLY A 61 13.82 -5.34 2.65
N ASP A 62 13.24 -4.15 2.83
CA ASP A 62 11.79 -3.98 2.96
C ASP A 62 11.06 -4.39 1.67
N ALA A 63 9.75 -4.64 1.78
CA ALA A 63 8.94 -4.97 0.61
C ALA A 63 8.68 -3.71 -0.23
N ASP A 64 9.26 -3.64 -1.43
CA ASP A 64 9.02 -2.55 -2.38
C ASP A 64 8.93 -3.10 -3.82
N PRO A 65 7.74 -3.05 -4.46
CA PRO A 65 6.52 -2.39 -3.96
C PRO A 65 5.85 -3.21 -2.85
N PRO A 66 5.17 -2.55 -1.88
CA PRO A 66 4.35 -3.26 -0.92
C PRO A 66 3.10 -3.81 -1.62
N PHE A 67 2.95 -5.14 -1.54
CA PHE A 67 1.74 -5.87 -1.90
C PHE A 67 1.53 -6.99 -0.88
N TRP A 68 0.30 -7.48 -0.80
CA TRP A 68 -0.06 -8.53 0.15
C TRP A 68 -0.33 -9.84 -0.58
N GLU A 69 0.20 -10.94 -0.03
CA GLU A 69 -0.04 -12.29 -0.52
C GLU A 69 -0.66 -13.17 0.56
N ASP A 70 -1.68 -13.95 0.19
CA ASP A 70 -2.25 -15.00 1.02
C ASP A 70 -2.67 -16.17 0.12
N LEU A 71 -2.66 -17.39 0.66
CA LEU A 71 -3.21 -18.56 -0.02
C LEU A 71 -4.74 -18.63 0.10
N ALA A 72 -5.34 -17.93 1.08
CA ALA A 72 -6.78 -17.89 1.32
C ALA A 72 -7.21 -16.64 2.10
N LEU A 73 -7.05 -15.45 1.51
CA LEU A 73 -7.56 -14.22 2.12
C LEU A 73 -9.08 -14.12 1.95
N ASN A 74 -9.80 -14.27 3.06
CA ASN A 74 -11.27 -14.18 3.04
C ASN A 74 -11.76 -12.72 2.96
N GLY A 75 -10.94 -11.77 3.42
CA GLY A 75 -11.29 -10.35 3.41
C GLY A 75 -10.40 -9.49 4.29
N LEU A 76 -10.71 -8.21 4.33
CA LEU A 76 -10.07 -7.21 5.17
C LEU A 76 -11.11 -6.42 5.96
N LEU A 77 -10.72 -6.04 7.17
CA LEU A 77 -11.33 -4.92 7.87
C LEU A 77 -10.52 -3.68 7.55
N ILE A 78 -11.18 -2.64 7.04
CA ILE A 78 -10.54 -1.38 6.68
C ILE A 78 -11.20 -0.27 7.47
N ARG A 79 -10.41 0.50 8.19
CA ARG A 79 -10.87 1.62 9.03
C ARG A 79 -10.18 2.89 8.61
N GLU A 80 -10.95 3.95 8.42
CA GLU A 80 -10.40 5.28 8.20
C GLU A 80 -9.90 5.85 9.54
N ILE A 81 -8.62 6.25 9.59
CA ILE A 81 -7.99 6.88 10.75
C ILE A 81 -8.14 8.40 10.64
N ALA A 82 -7.84 8.93 9.46
CA ALA A 82 -7.97 10.33 9.11
C ALA A 82 -8.31 10.45 7.62
N GLY A 83 -9.14 11.42 7.27
CA GLY A 83 -9.48 11.76 5.89
C GLY A 83 -9.70 13.26 5.85
N PHE A 84 -8.70 14.01 5.40
CA PHE A 84 -8.78 15.46 5.30
C PHE A 84 -9.30 15.91 3.92
N ALA A 85 -9.33 14.99 2.96
CA ALA A 85 -10.00 15.13 1.68
C ALA A 85 -11.28 14.27 1.60
N ASN A 86 -12.43 14.86 1.95
CA ASN A 86 -13.78 14.26 1.84
C ASN A 86 -14.26 14.04 0.38
N ARG A 87 -13.34 13.71 -0.52
CA ARG A 87 -13.58 13.47 -1.94
C ARG A 87 -12.90 12.21 -2.45
N ASN A 88 -11.85 11.74 -1.78
CA ASN A 88 -10.99 10.68 -2.31
C ASN A 88 -11.76 9.36 -2.42
N THR A 89 -11.60 8.68 -3.55
CA THR A 89 -12.12 7.32 -3.70
C THR A 89 -10.98 6.34 -3.46
N LEU A 90 -11.08 5.55 -2.41
CA LEU A 90 -10.16 4.44 -2.14
C LEU A 90 -10.76 3.14 -2.68
N GLY A 91 -9.94 2.33 -3.35
CA GLY A 91 -10.32 0.97 -3.73
C GLY A 91 -9.16 -0.01 -3.63
N TRP A 92 -9.49 -1.28 -3.87
CA TRP A 92 -8.53 -2.38 -3.96
C TRP A 92 -8.48 -2.92 -5.39
N TYR A 93 -7.38 -3.56 -5.76
CA TYR A 93 -7.22 -4.23 -7.06
C TYR A 93 -6.45 -5.55 -6.91
N ALA A 94 -6.69 -6.49 -7.83
CA ALA A 94 -5.94 -7.73 -7.93
C ALA A 94 -4.56 -7.47 -8.52
N GLU A 95 -3.51 -7.82 -7.77
CA GLU A 95 -2.13 -7.51 -8.15
C GLU A 95 -1.53 -8.65 -8.97
N THR A 96 -1.13 -8.32 -10.19
CA THR A 96 -0.59 -9.28 -11.16
C THR A 96 0.92 -9.15 -11.32
N LEU A 97 1.49 -7.98 -11.03
CA LEU A 97 2.90 -7.59 -11.22
C LEU A 97 3.34 -7.52 -12.71
N GLN A 98 2.41 -7.58 -13.67
CA GLN A 98 2.76 -7.46 -15.10
C GLN A 98 2.48 -6.08 -15.68
N ALA A 99 1.42 -5.41 -15.24
CA ALA A 99 1.00 -4.11 -15.73
C ALA A 99 0.14 -3.42 -14.67
N ALA A 100 0.05 -2.08 -14.78
CA ALA A 100 -0.89 -1.30 -13.97
C ALA A 100 -2.31 -1.86 -14.14
N PRO A 101 -3.08 -1.98 -13.04
CA PRO A 101 -4.42 -2.54 -13.07
C PRO A 101 -5.38 -1.63 -13.85
N VAL A 102 -6.36 -2.25 -14.51
CA VAL A 102 -7.53 -1.53 -15.06
C VAL A 102 -8.60 -1.56 -13.99
N ILE A 103 -9.11 -0.40 -13.60
CA ILE A 103 -10.17 -0.28 -12.60
C ILE A 103 -11.52 -0.23 -13.32
N ASP A 104 -12.15 -1.40 -13.47
CA ASP A 104 -13.39 -1.58 -14.24
C ASP A 104 -14.42 -2.50 -13.55
N SER A 105 -14.24 -2.73 -12.25
CA SER A 105 -15.02 -3.67 -11.41
C SER A 105 -14.80 -5.15 -11.71
N ILE A 106 -13.72 -5.50 -12.44
CA ILE A 106 -13.33 -6.89 -12.70
C ILE A 106 -11.98 -7.16 -12.02
N GLY A 107 -12.04 -7.72 -10.81
CA GLY A 107 -10.84 -7.95 -10.00
C GLY A 107 -10.39 -6.72 -9.23
N ASP A 108 -11.27 -5.74 -9.07
CA ASP A 108 -11.10 -4.54 -8.26
C ASP A 108 -12.42 -4.19 -7.55
N GLY A 109 -12.37 -3.24 -6.61
CA GLY A 109 -13.57 -2.72 -5.98
C GLY A 109 -13.32 -1.48 -5.12
N VAL A 110 -14.39 -0.71 -4.91
CA VAL A 110 -14.36 0.50 -4.08
C VAL A 110 -14.50 0.15 -2.61
N VAL A 111 -13.70 0.80 -1.77
CA VAL A 111 -13.75 0.73 -0.31
C VAL A 111 -14.42 1.98 0.25
N PHE A 112 -13.94 3.17 -0.13
CA PHE A 112 -14.48 4.46 0.29
C PHE A 112 -14.76 5.33 -0.94
N ASP A 113 -15.88 6.06 -0.94
CA ASP A 113 -16.33 6.94 -2.03
C ASP A 113 -16.32 8.44 -1.63
N GLY A 114 -15.37 8.81 -0.78
CA GLY A 114 -15.07 10.21 -0.41
C GLY A 114 -15.90 10.79 0.73
N THR A 115 -17.16 10.37 0.93
CA THR A 115 -17.99 10.94 2.01
C THR A 115 -17.78 10.30 3.38
N MET A 116 -16.96 9.25 3.43
CA MET A 116 -16.62 8.57 4.67
C MET A 116 -15.64 9.43 5.48
N GLY A 117 -15.59 9.21 6.80
CA GLY A 117 -14.81 10.05 7.71
C GLY A 117 -14.14 9.23 8.80
N ALA A 118 -13.23 9.85 9.53
CA ALA A 118 -12.46 9.22 10.59
C ALA A 118 -13.31 8.33 11.53
N GLY A 119 -12.89 7.08 11.68
CA GLY A 119 -13.54 6.04 12.47
C GLY A 119 -14.55 5.18 11.71
N GLN A 120 -14.92 5.53 10.47
CA GLN A 120 -15.73 4.65 9.62
C GLN A 120 -14.95 3.36 9.30
N THR A 121 -15.68 2.25 9.19
CA THR A 121 -15.10 0.93 8.96
C THR A 121 -15.88 0.21 7.87
N VAL A 122 -15.15 -0.40 6.93
CA VAL A 122 -15.67 -1.20 5.83
C VAL A 122 -15.08 -2.61 5.93
N THR A 123 -15.90 -3.61 5.66
CA THR A 123 -15.43 -4.98 5.46
C THR A 123 -15.39 -5.27 3.98
N VAL A 124 -14.23 -5.62 3.46
CA VAL A 124 -14.05 -6.07 2.09
C VAL A 124 -13.97 -7.59 2.10
N SER A 125 -14.85 -8.24 1.36
CA SER A 125 -14.72 -9.66 1.07
C SER A 125 -14.16 -9.82 -0.33
N PHE A 126 -13.10 -10.62 -0.47
CA PHE A 126 -12.54 -10.90 -1.78
C PHE A 126 -13.27 -12.07 -2.44
N ALA A 127 -13.30 -12.08 -3.76
CA ALA A 127 -13.78 -13.24 -4.50
C ALA A 127 -12.86 -14.46 -4.23
N ASP A 128 -13.45 -15.66 -4.21
CA ASP A 128 -12.72 -16.90 -4.00
C ASP A 128 -11.50 -17.00 -4.95
N GLY A 129 -10.31 -17.20 -4.37
CA GLY A 129 -9.06 -17.41 -5.12
C GLY A 129 -8.20 -16.16 -5.35
N LEU A 130 -8.59 -14.99 -4.82
CA LEU A 130 -7.68 -13.84 -4.77
C LEU A 130 -6.51 -14.16 -3.82
N THR A 131 -5.30 -14.14 -4.37
CA THR A 131 -4.08 -14.49 -3.61
C THR A 131 -3.10 -13.33 -3.51
N ARG A 132 -3.27 -12.28 -4.32
CA ARG A 132 -2.47 -11.05 -4.25
C ARG A 132 -3.31 -9.83 -4.59
N PHE A 133 -3.13 -8.75 -3.84
CA PHE A 133 -3.87 -7.50 -4.04
C PHE A 133 -3.02 -6.28 -3.65
N GLY A 134 -3.48 -5.12 -4.08
CA GLY A 134 -3.00 -3.79 -3.69
C GLY A 134 -4.15 -2.80 -3.51
N PHE A 135 -3.83 -1.55 -3.19
CA PHE A 135 -4.82 -0.47 -3.10
C PHE A 135 -4.53 0.65 -4.09
N TYR A 136 -5.60 1.33 -4.51
CA TYR A 136 -5.51 2.53 -5.30
C TYR A 136 -6.30 3.66 -4.63
N LEU A 137 -5.85 4.90 -4.86
CA LEU A 137 -6.55 6.13 -4.56
C LEU A 137 -6.86 6.86 -5.86
N ASN A 138 -8.11 7.26 -6.05
CA ASN A 138 -8.46 8.32 -6.98
C ASN A 138 -8.55 9.63 -6.18
N PRO A 139 -7.58 10.55 -6.30
CA PRO A 139 -7.57 11.80 -5.55
C PRO A 139 -8.62 12.81 -6.06
N ASN A 140 -9.10 12.66 -7.29
CA ASN A 140 -10.18 13.51 -7.82
C ASN A 140 -11.57 13.01 -7.40
N GLY A 141 -11.67 11.75 -6.93
CA GLY A 141 -12.92 11.12 -6.58
C GLY A 141 -13.91 11.09 -7.74
N GLY A 142 -15.12 11.61 -7.48
CA GLY A 142 -16.16 11.78 -8.52
C GLY A 142 -16.12 13.11 -9.27
N GLN A 143 -15.13 13.98 -9.03
CA GLN A 143 -15.08 15.31 -9.65
C GLN A 143 -14.64 15.21 -11.11
N ALA A 144 -15.39 15.87 -12.00
CA ALA A 144 -14.96 16.05 -13.38
C ALA A 144 -13.85 17.10 -13.44
N GLY A 145 -12.69 16.75 -14.00
CA GLY A 145 -11.70 17.74 -14.44
C GLY A 145 -10.28 17.62 -13.88
N GLY A 146 -9.96 16.62 -13.05
CA GLY A 146 -8.57 16.33 -12.67
C GLY A 146 -7.89 17.42 -11.84
N GLY A 147 -8.58 17.90 -10.80
CA GLY A 147 -8.11 19.04 -10.00
C GLY A 147 -6.87 18.73 -9.15
N ASN A 148 -6.72 17.49 -8.70
CA ASN A 148 -5.64 17.03 -7.85
C ASN A 148 -4.59 16.21 -8.63
N ALA A 149 -5.03 15.45 -9.63
CA ALA A 149 -4.16 14.74 -10.55
C ALA A 149 -4.75 14.75 -11.99
N PRO A 150 -3.93 14.86 -13.05
CA PRO A 150 -4.38 14.71 -14.43
C PRO A 150 -5.24 13.46 -14.66
N GLU A 151 -6.53 13.61 -14.97
CA GLU A 151 -7.37 12.44 -15.32
C GLU A 151 -6.79 11.65 -16.51
N PRO A 152 -6.73 10.31 -16.45
CA PRO A 152 -7.38 9.39 -15.50
C PRO A 152 -6.47 8.89 -14.37
N GLU A 153 -5.55 9.71 -13.88
CA GLU A 153 -4.52 9.29 -12.95
C GLU A 153 -5.07 8.74 -11.62
N LEU A 154 -4.46 7.64 -11.19
CA LEU A 154 -4.72 6.95 -9.95
C LEU A 154 -3.39 6.74 -9.25
N PHE A 155 -3.40 6.81 -7.93
CA PHE A 155 -2.25 6.51 -7.10
C PHE A 155 -2.36 5.09 -6.58
N PHE A 156 -1.27 4.34 -6.63
CA PHE A 156 -1.22 2.92 -6.26
C PHE A 156 -0.22 2.71 -5.12
N THR A 157 -0.50 1.73 -4.25
CA THR A 157 0.47 1.24 -3.26
C THR A 157 1.69 0.62 -3.94
N ASN A 158 1.49 0.01 -5.10
CA ASN A 158 2.59 -0.38 -5.97
C ASN A 158 3.09 0.84 -6.75
N ARG A 159 4.09 1.52 -6.18
CA ARG A 159 4.60 2.77 -6.73
C ARG A 159 5.12 2.68 -8.16
N PHE A 160 5.49 1.49 -8.64
CA PHE A 160 5.91 1.30 -10.03
C PHE A 160 4.80 1.54 -11.06
N TYR A 161 3.54 1.63 -10.61
CA TYR A 161 2.40 2.03 -11.44
C TYR A 161 2.11 3.52 -11.40
N ASN A 162 2.69 4.23 -10.43
CA ASN A 162 2.59 5.68 -10.35
C ASN A 162 3.52 6.29 -11.40
N ASP A 163 3.18 7.49 -11.82
CA ASP A 163 3.99 8.26 -12.73
C ASP A 163 5.31 8.71 -12.06
N LEU A 164 6.09 9.49 -12.81
CA LEU A 164 7.43 9.90 -12.42
C LEU A 164 7.54 11.42 -12.47
N GLY A 165 7.73 12.05 -11.31
CA GLY A 165 7.82 13.50 -11.20
C GLY A 165 6.51 14.21 -11.58
N PRO A 166 6.50 15.56 -11.55
CA PRO A 166 5.26 16.34 -11.63
C PRO A 166 4.43 16.01 -12.87
N GLY A 167 3.27 15.36 -12.70
CA GLY A 167 2.36 14.94 -13.75
C GLY A 167 3.02 14.09 -14.85
N GLY A 168 3.97 13.23 -14.45
CA GLY A 168 4.68 12.32 -15.34
C GLY A 168 5.77 12.97 -16.18
N ALA A 169 6.22 14.17 -15.81
CA ALA A 169 7.27 14.91 -16.54
C ALA A 169 8.68 14.32 -16.42
N GLY A 170 8.85 13.25 -15.64
CA GLY A 170 10.09 12.55 -15.38
C GLY A 170 10.54 12.71 -13.93
N ALA A 171 11.12 11.64 -13.39
CA ALA A 171 11.40 11.51 -11.96
C ALA A 171 12.32 12.63 -11.42
N THR A 172 11.92 13.23 -10.31
CA THR A 172 12.62 14.36 -9.67
C THR A 172 13.44 13.96 -8.45
N HIS A 173 13.24 12.74 -7.93
CA HIS A 173 13.96 12.17 -6.79
C HIS A 173 14.31 10.70 -7.05
N ALA A 174 15.36 10.22 -6.36
CA ALA A 174 15.67 8.80 -6.34
C ALA A 174 14.74 8.07 -5.35
N PRO A 175 14.40 6.80 -5.60
CA PRO A 175 14.68 6.03 -6.81
C PRO A 175 13.71 6.40 -7.95
N PHE A 176 14.23 6.47 -9.18
CA PHE A 176 13.55 7.00 -10.37
C PHE A 176 12.58 5.99 -11.03
N ASN A 177 11.88 5.20 -10.22
CA ASN A 177 11.13 4.01 -10.65
C ASN A 177 9.67 3.99 -10.15
N GLY A 178 9.14 5.12 -9.71
CA GLY A 178 7.73 5.32 -9.40
C GLY A 178 7.55 6.19 -8.17
N ASP A 179 6.66 7.16 -8.22
CA ASP A 179 6.47 8.10 -7.12
C ASP A 179 5.75 7.43 -5.93
N PRO A 180 6.25 7.57 -4.69
CA PRO A 180 5.65 6.97 -3.51
C PRO A 180 4.39 7.74 -3.08
N GLN A 181 3.27 7.57 -3.78
CA GLN A 181 2.00 8.24 -3.44
C GLN A 181 1.33 7.67 -2.17
N CYS A 182 1.84 6.55 -1.64
CA CYS A 182 1.37 5.91 -0.42
C CYS A 182 2.53 5.37 0.41
N LEU A 183 2.53 5.68 1.71
CA LEU A 183 3.41 5.05 2.69
C LEU A 183 2.66 3.92 3.39
N VAL A 184 3.29 2.75 3.46
CA VAL A 184 2.72 1.56 4.07
C VAL A 184 3.51 1.21 5.33
N PHE A 185 2.86 1.19 6.48
CA PHE A 185 3.49 0.86 7.77
C PHE A 185 3.00 -0.50 8.27
N ASN A 186 3.90 -1.43 8.54
CA ASN A 186 3.55 -2.72 9.13
C ASN A 186 3.45 -2.62 10.66
N ILE A 187 2.22 -2.64 11.16
CA ILE A 187 1.91 -2.54 12.59
C ILE A 187 1.37 -3.85 13.17
N SER A 188 1.61 -4.98 12.50
CA SER A 188 1.13 -6.30 12.93
C SER A 188 1.57 -6.66 14.35
N HIS A 189 2.72 -6.13 14.79
CA HIS A 189 3.25 -6.33 16.13
C HIS A 189 2.37 -5.70 17.24
N LEU A 190 1.59 -4.66 16.92
CA LEU A 190 0.61 -4.05 17.84
C LEU A 190 -0.66 -4.90 17.99
N TYR A 191 -0.91 -5.80 17.03
CA TYR A 191 -2.10 -6.65 16.95
C TYR A 191 -1.80 -8.13 17.17
N GLY A 192 -0.79 -8.44 17.99
CA GLY A 192 -0.47 -9.82 18.36
C GLY A 192 -0.03 -10.70 17.17
N GLY A 193 0.51 -10.08 16.12
CA GLY A 193 0.97 -10.76 14.91
C GLY A 193 -0.11 -10.95 13.83
N VAL A 194 -1.35 -10.49 14.06
CA VAL A 194 -2.36 -10.43 13.00
C VAL A 194 -1.89 -9.41 11.96
N PRO A 195 -1.80 -9.77 10.66
CA PRO A 195 -1.39 -8.86 9.60
C PRO A 195 -2.24 -7.59 9.62
N THR A 196 -1.61 -6.49 10.00
CA THR A 196 -2.25 -5.18 10.16
C THR A 196 -1.30 -4.09 9.69
N TYR A 197 -1.79 -3.20 8.83
CA TYR A 197 -0.98 -2.16 8.19
C TYR A 197 -1.70 -0.82 8.24
N VAL A 198 -0.93 0.26 8.23
CA VAL A 198 -1.43 1.61 7.97
C VAL A 198 -1.02 2.01 6.56
N LEU A 199 -1.96 2.54 5.79
CA LEU A 199 -1.70 3.15 4.51
C LEU A 199 -1.98 4.65 4.66
N ALA A 200 -0.95 5.46 4.42
CA ALA A 200 -0.99 6.91 4.51
C ALA A 200 -0.74 7.48 3.11
N TRP A 201 -1.71 8.22 2.58
CA TRP A 201 -1.73 8.64 1.19
C TRP A 201 -1.51 10.14 1.05
N GLU A 202 -0.81 10.51 -0.02
CA GLU A 202 -0.97 11.82 -0.65
C GLU A 202 -2.21 11.82 -1.55
N ASP A 203 -2.85 12.97 -1.70
CA ASP A 203 -3.87 13.22 -2.71
C ASP A 203 -3.42 14.17 -3.83
N LEU A 204 -2.21 14.73 -3.74
CA LEU A 204 -1.51 15.41 -4.82
C LEU A 204 -0.29 14.63 -5.25
N ASP A 205 0.16 14.88 -6.47
CA ASP A 205 1.32 14.17 -7.00
C ASP A 205 2.59 14.50 -6.19
N TYR A 206 3.15 13.47 -5.53
CA TYR A 206 4.41 13.53 -4.79
C TYR A 206 5.58 14.14 -5.59
N GLY A 207 5.62 13.92 -6.90
CA GLY A 207 6.65 14.44 -7.79
C GLY A 207 6.68 15.97 -7.85
N GLY A 208 5.57 16.62 -7.48
CA GLY A 208 5.38 18.07 -7.45
C GLY A 208 6.32 18.82 -6.50
N PRO A 209 6.51 20.14 -6.71
CA PRO A 209 7.22 20.99 -5.76
C PRO A 209 6.48 21.07 -4.41
N ILE A 210 7.21 20.82 -3.32
CA ILE A 210 6.66 20.99 -1.97
C ILE A 210 6.43 22.48 -1.68
N THR A 211 5.21 22.87 -1.33
CA THR A 211 4.85 24.26 -1.03
C THR A 211 4.23 24.40 0.37
N PRO A 212 4.41 25.54 1.06
CA PRO A 212 3.92 25.71 2.44
C PRO A 212 2.41 26.00 2.55
N HIS A 213 1.74 26.22 1.43
CA HIS A 213 0.31 26.52 1.32
C HIS A 213 -0.21 25.92 0.02
N TYR A 214 -1.49 25.53 0.00
CA TYR A 214 -2.13 24.95 -1.19
C TYR A 214 -1.76 25.68 -2.49
N ASP A 215 -1.13 24.93 -3.39
CA ASP A 215 -0.81 25.31 -4.75
C ASP A 215 -1.22 24.16 -5.68
N TRP A 216 -1.99 24.46 -6.72
CA TRP A 216 -2.49 23.49 -7.68
C TRP A 216 -1.38 22.87 -8.55
N LEU A 217 -0.17 23.41 -8.50
CA LEU A 217 1.04 22.85 -9.12
C LEU A 217 1.99 22.21 -8.12
N GLY A 218 1.69 22.26 -6.83
CA GLY A 218 2.55 21.75 -5.77
C GLY A 218 1.89 20.62 -5.00
N THR A 219 2.63 20.16 -4.00
CA THR A 219 2.18 19.20 -2.97
C THR A 219 2.67 19.70 -1.61
N ASP A 220 2.18 19.18 -0.50
CA ASP A 220 2.82 19.30 0.81
C ASP A 220 3.50 18.02 1.28
N ASN A 221 3.33 16.89 0.59
CA ASN A 221 3.98 15.62 0.92
C ASN A 221 3.86 15.28 2.41
N ASP A 222 2.69 15.53 3.01
CA ASP A 222 2.43 15.36 4.43
C ASP A 222 1.85 13.99 4.80
N TYR A 223 1.37 13.26 3.79
CA TYR A 223 0.78 11.92 3.73
C TYR A 223 -0.40 11.72 4.67
N ASN A 224 -1.13 12.78 4.99
CA ASN A 224 -2.27 12.69 5.89
C ASN A 224 -3.62 12.78 5.17
N ASP A 225 -3.65 13.07 3.85
CA ASP A 225 -4.88 13.36 3.08
C ASP A 225 -5.91 12.25 3.24
N LEU A 226 -5.43 11.00 3.22
CA LEU A 226 -6.17 9.82 3.63
C LEU A 226 -5.23 8.84 4.36
N VAL A 227 -5.59 8.52 5.61
CA VAL A 227 -4.90 7.52 6.43
C VAL A 227 -5.88 6.44 6.83
N ILE A 228 -5.56 5.19 6.49
CA ILE A 228 -6.39 4.03 6.81
C ILE A 228 -5.59 2.96 7.53
N GLU A 229 -6.28 2.17 8.35
CA GLU A 229 -5.80 0.90 8.88
C GLU A 229 -6.46 -0.24 8.11
N ILE A 230 -5.66 -1.20 7.66
CA ILE A 230 -6.14 -2.46 7.10
C ILE A 230 -5.74 -3.60 8.03
N GLN A 231 -6.66 -4.52 8.27
CA GLN A 231 -6.41 -5.72 9.06
C GLN A 231 -6.96 -6.94 8.33
N ALA A 232 -6.14 -7.99 8.24
CA ALA A 232 -6.57 -9.25 7.64
C ALA A 232 -7.69 -9.91 8.44
N LEU A 233 -8.80 -10.23 7.77
CA LEU A 233 -9.83 -11.12 8.28
C LEU A 233 -9.49 -12.56 7.87
N SER A 234 -8.34 -13.03 8.32
CA SER A 234 -7.93 -14.42 8.12
C SER A 234 -7.86 -15.11 9.49
N PRO A 235 -8.38 -16.35 9.63
CA PRO A 235 -7.93 -17.21 10.71
C PRO A 235 -6.47 -17.53 10.40
N VAL A 236 -5.55 -16.63 10.77
CA VAL A 236 -4.11 -16.92 10.66
C VAL A 236 -3.88 -18.14 11.54
N ALA A 237 -3.74 -19.30 10.92
CA ALA A 237 -3.26 -20.46 11.61
C ALA A 237 -1.83 -20.09 12.02
N THR A 238 -1.63 -19.81 13.30
CA THR A 238 -0.29 -19.85 13.88
C THR A 238 0.20 -21.28 13.71
N GLU A 239 0.95 -21.55 12.64
CA GLU A 239 1.67 -22.81 12.56
C GLU A 239 2.67 -22.81 13.71
N ASN A 240 2.47 -23.71 14.68
CA ASN A 240 3.45 -23.99 15.70
C ASN A 240 4.63 -24.70 15.03
N GLU A 241 5.50 -23.93 14.38
CA GLU A 241 6.79 -24.37 13.89
C GLU A 241 7.65 -24.74 15.12
N THR A 242 7.82 -26.03 15.36
CA THR A 242 8.71 -26.51 16.41
C THR A 242 10.14 -26.53 15.87
N TRP A 243 11.16 -26.28 16.68
CA TRP A 243 12.57 -26.42 16.24
C TRP A 243 12.92 -27.81 15.65
N GLY A 244 12.04 -28.81 15.80
CA GLY A 244 12.13 -30.10 15.15
C GLY A 244 11.91 -30.07 13.63
N SER A 245 10.97 -29.25 13.12
CA SER A 245 10.68 -29.13 11.68
C SER A 245 11.84 -28.47 10.93
N VAL A 246 12.41 -27.40 11.50
CA VAL A 246 13.61 -26.74 10.97
C VAL A 246 14.81 -27.70 10.92
N LYS A 247 15.03 -28.48 11.98
CA LYS A 247 16.15 -29.45 12.03
C LYS A 247 15.99 -30.61 11.03
N ALA A 248 14.77 -30.95 10.63
CA ALA A 248 14.52 -32.00 9.64
C ALA A 248 14.92 -31.57 8.22
N LEU A 249 14.86 -30.26 7.91
CA LEU A 249 15.26 -29.70 6.61
C LEU A 249 16.77 -29.74 6.37
N PHE A 250 17.58 -29.75 7.43
CA PHE A 250 19.05 -29.74 7.35
C PHE A 250 19.71 -31.10 7.64
N ARG A 251 18.91 -32.18 7.72
CA ARG A 251 19.44 -33.55 7.71
C ARG A 251 19.45 -34.08 6.29
N GLN A 252 20.45 -33.68 5.51
CA GLN A 252 20.94 -34.43 4.35
C GLN A 252 22.26 -35.11 4.71
#